data_AF-A0A1Q6S8E1-F1
#
_entry.id   AF-A0A1Q6S8E1-F1
#
_cell.length_a   1.000
_cell.length_b   1.000
_cell.length_c   1.000
_cell.angle_alpha   90.00
_cell.angle_beta   90.00
_cell.angle_gamma   90.00
#
_symmetry.space_group_name_H-M   'P 1'
#
loop_
_entity.id
_entity.type
_entity.pdbx_description
1 polymer ?
#
loop_
_entity_poly.entity_id
_entity_poly.type
_entity_poly.pdbx_seq_one_letter_code
_entity_poly.pdbx_strand_id
1 'polypeptide(L)'
;MTEVTSEDLAGVYKDLAETVGVENAYKIYSHFKGLQLMFPLKFYSKTYIMQQICSEYNGKNVHALARKYGYSESRVRQILREAKDEIV
;
A
#
# COMPACT_ATOMS: atom_id res chain seq x y z
N MET A 1 9.88 5.19 34.12
CA MET A 1 10.13 5.56 32.72
C MET A 1 8.92 6.35 32.28
N THR A 2 9.07 7.64 32.01
CA THR A 2 7.99 8.49 31.52
C THR A 2 7.50 7.93 30.19
N GLU A 3 6.20 7.63 30.09
CA GLU A 3 5.58 7.27 28.81
C GLU A 3 5.71 8.49 27.89
N VAL A 4 6.52 8.34 26.84
CA VAL A 4 6.64 9.35 25.79
C VAL A 4 5.31 9.41 25.07
N THR A 5 4.73 10.60 24.99
CA THR A 5 3.44 10.84 24.33
C THR A 5 3.66 11.38 22.93
N SER A 6 2.63 11.34 22.07
CA SER A 6 2.72 11.89 20.71
C SER A 6 3.03 13.39 20.69
N GLU A 7 2.66 14.13 21.74
CA GLU A 7 2.90 15.57 21.88
C GLU A 7 4.38 15.91 22.10
N ASP A 8 5.17 14.96 22.57
CA ASP A 8 6.61 15.12 22.77
C ASP A 8 7.41 14.97 21.46
N LEU A 9 6.76 14.60 20.36
CA LEU A 9 7.39 14.30 19.07
C LEU A 9 7.33 15.49 18.10
N ALA A 10 8.41 15.66 17.33
CA ALA A 10 8.55 16.81 16.45
C ALA A 10 7.82 16.62 15.10
N GLY A 11 6.98 17.60 14.74
CA GLY A 11 6.41 17.76 13.40
C GLY A 11 5.72 16.50 12.89
N VAL A 12 6.20 15.97 11.77
CA VAL A 12 5.64 14.76 11.12
C VAL A 12 5.62 13.54 12.04
N TYR A 13 6.50 13.48 13.06
CA TYR A 13 6.52 12.36 14.01
C TYR A 13 5.34 12.40 15.00
N LYS A 14 4.76 13.56 15.26
CA LYS A 14 3.51 13.67 16.03
C LYS A 14 2.38 13.00 15.26
N ASP A 15 2.17 13.42 14.01
CA ASP A 15 1.14 12.86 13.13
C ASP A 15 1.33 11.35 12.91
N LEU A 16 2.58 10.92 12.73
CA LEU A 16 2.93 9.50 12.64
C LEU A 16 2.58 8.75 13.94
N ALA A 17 2.92 9.27 15.11
CA ALA A 17 2.63 8.62 16.37
C ALA A 17 1.14 8.59 16.71
N GLU A 18 0.37 9.61 16.32
CA GLU A 18 -1.09 9.60 16.43
C GLU A 18 -1.71 8.55 15.49
N THR A 19 -1.13 8.35 14.30
CA THR A 19 -1.65 7.40 13.30
C THR A 19 -1.27 5.95 13.59
N VAL A 20 -0.02 5.68 13.97
CA VAL A 20 0.53 4.32 14.10
C VAL A 20 1.01 3.96 15.51
N GLY A 21 0.97 4.89 16.45
CA GLY A 21 1.50 4.74 17.81
C GLY A 21 2.97 5.16 17.94
N VAL A 22 3.36 5.61 19.14
CA VAL A 22 4.71 6.10 19.45
C VAL A 22 5.80 5.06 19.17
N GLU A 23 5.56 3.78 19.50
CA GLU A 23 6.54 2.71 19.28
C GLU A 23 6.83 2.50 17.79
N ASN A 24 5.79 2.50 16.95
CA ASN A 24 5.95 2.32 15.50
C ASN A 24 6.55 3.57 14.85
N ALA A 25 6.16 4.77 15.30
CA ALA A 25 6.79 6.02 14.87
C ALA A 25 8.29 6.02 15.17
N TYR A 26 8.71 5.51 16.34
CA TYR A 26 10.13 5.38 16.68
C TYR A 26 10.87 4.38 15.77
N LYS A 27 10.27 3.23 15.44
CA LYS A 27 10.85 2.27 14.47
C LYS A 27 11.04 2.90 13.09
N ILE A 28 10.05 3.66 12.61
CA ILE A 28 10.15 4.38 11.34
C ILE A 28 11.29 5.40 11.41
N TYR A 29 11.36 6.22 12.47
CA TYR A 29 12.48 7.13 12.68
C TYR A 29 13.83 6.40 12.68
N SER A 30 13.96 5.30 13.44
CA SER A 30 15.25 4.61 13.57
C SER A 30 15.74 4.04 12.25
N HIS A 31 14.83 3.57 11.38
CA HIS A 31 15.18 2.98 10.09
C HIS A 31 15.36 4.01 8.97
N PHE A 32 14.63 5.13 8.99
CA PHE A 32 14.59 6.09 7.87
C PHE A 32 15.20 7.46 8.18
N LYS A 33 15.69 7.72 9.40
CA LYS A 33 16.32 9.00 9.75
C LYS A 33 17.47 9.34 8.80
N GLY A 34 17.52 10.61 8.37
CA GLY A 34 18.52 11.11 7.43
C GLY A 34 18.17 10.91 5.95
N LEU A 35 17.10 10.19 5.63
CA LEU A 35 16.58 10.05 4.27
C LEU A 35 15.42 11.03 4.03
N GLN A 36 15.33 11.58 2.82
CA GLN A 36 14.16 12.33 2.36
C GLN A 36 13.20 11.36 1.65
N LEU A 37 12.12 10.99 2.33
CA LEU A 37 11.07 10.13 1.77
C LEU A 37 9.91 10.99 1.26
N MET A 38 9.47 10.72 0.03
CA MET A 38 8.20 11.21 -0.49
C MET A 38 7.22 10.05 -0.53
N PHE A 39 6.10 10.14 0.18
CA PHE A 39 5.09 9.08 0.19
C PHE A 39 4.33 9.04 -1.16
N PRO A 40 4.55 8.01 -2.00
CA PRO A 40 3.83 7.91 -3.26
C PRO A 40 2.36 7.57 -3.01
N LEU A 41 1.46 8.07 -3.89
CA LEU A 41 0.02 7.77 -3.79
C LEU A 41 -0.29 6.27 -3.97
N LYS A 42 0.59 5.54 -4.66
CA LYS A 42 0.45 4.09 -4.87
C LYS A 42 1.09 3.35 -3.71
N PHE A 43 0.24 2.81 -2.83
CA PHE A 43 0.68 2.05 -1.68
C PHE A 43 1.18 0.65 -2.05
N TYR A 44 0.47 -0.07 -2.92
CA TYR A 44 0.84 -1.42 -3.33
C TYR A 44 1.69 -1.42 -4.61
N SER A 45 2.59 -2.39 -4.70
CA SER A 45 3.34 -2.64 -5.92
C SER A 45 2.42 -3.13 -7.04
N LYS A 46 2.79 -2.84 -8.28
CA LYS A 46 2.05 -3.31 -9.47
C LYS A 46 1.92 -4.83 -9.48
N THR A 47 3.00 -5.54 -9.12
CA THR A 47 3.04 -7.00 -9.08
C THR A 47 2.07 -7.56 -8.04
N TYR A 48 2.03 -6.98 -6.84
CA TYR A 48 1.10 -7.39 -5.79
C TYR A 48 -0.36 -7.20 -6.22
N ILE A 49 -0.68 -6.05 -6.82
CA ILE A 49 -2.04 -5.78 -7.30
C ILE A 49 -2.42 -6.76 -8.43
N MET A 50 -1.51 -7.05 -9.36
CA MET A 50 -1.76 -8.01 -10.45
C MET A 50 -2.06 -9.41 -9.90
N GLN A 51 -1.26 -9.89 -8.94
CA GLN A 51 -1.49 -11.17 -8.27
C GLN A 51 -2.84 -11.19 -7.57
N GLN A 52 -3.21 -10.12 -6.85
CA GLN A 52 -4.53 -10.09 -6.20
C GLN A 52 -5.69 -10.02 -7.17
N ILE A 53 -5.56 -9.30 -8.28
CA ILE A 53 -6.58 -9.29 -9.34
C ILE A 53 -6.81 -10.70 -9.87
N CYS A 54 -5.74 -11.46 -10.12
CA CYS A 54 -5.86 -12.84 -10.60
C CYS A 54 -6.48 -13.76 -9.54
N SER A 55 -6.05 -13.64 -8.28
CA SER A 55 -6.54 -14.47 -7.16
C SER A 55 -8.00 -14.19 -6.81
N GLU A 56 -8.44 -12.94 -6.87
CA GLU A 56 -9.80 -12.53 -6.53
C GLU A 56 -10.77 -12.66 -7.73
N TYR A 57 -10.27 -12.96 -8.93
CA TYR A 57 -11.10 -13.05 -10.12
C TYR A 57 -12.01 -14.29 -10.10
N ASN A 58 -13.33 -14.06 -10.15
CA ASN A 58 -14.34 -15.12 -10.12
C ASN A 58 -15.03 -15.35 -11.48
N GLY A 59 -14.47 -14.81 -12.57
CA GLY A 59 -15.02 -14.93 -13.92
C GLY A 59 -16.01 -13.81 -14.32
N LYS A 60 -16.58 -13.06 -13.37
CA LYS A 60 -17.58 -12.03 -13.65
C LYS A 60 -17.35 -10.69 -12.93
N ASN A 61 -16.39 -10.61 -12.01
CA ASN A 61 -16.16 -9.45 -11.15
C ASN A 61 -15.16 -8.41 -11.67
N VAL A 62 -14.92 -8.33 -12.98
CA VAL A 62 -13.96 -7.37 -13.59
C VAL A 62 -14.26 -5.92 -13.16
N HIS A 63 -15.54 -5.53 -13.18
CA HIS A 63 -15.96 -4.17 -12.81
C HIS A 63 -15.65 -3.84 -11.34
N ALA A 64 -15.89 -4.79 -10.44
CA ALA A 64 -15.61 -4.64 -9.02
C ALA A 64 -14.10 -4.53 -8.76
N LEU A 65 -13.28 -5.35 -9.42
CA LEU A 65 -11.82 -5.31 -9.33
C LEU A 65 -11.25 -4.00 -9.87
N ALA A 66 -11.77 -3.51 -11.00
CA ALA A 66 -11.39 -2.22 -11.57
C ALA A 66 -11.61 -1.07 -10.57
N ARG A 67 -12.78 -1.02 -9.92
CA ARG A 67 -13.09 -0.01 -8.91
C ARG A 67 -12.24 -0.16 -7.64
N LYS A 68 -12.04 -1.40 -7.16
CA LYS A 68 -11.27 -1.69 -5.94
C LYS A 68 -9.79 -1.29 -6.07
N TYR A 69 -9.19 -1.57 -7.23
CA TYR A 69 -7.76 -1.31 -7.47
C TYR A 69 -7.49 -0.02 -8.25
N GLY A 70 -8.52 0.77 -8.57
CA GLY A 70 -8.39 2.05 -9.29
C GLY A 70 -7.88 1.89 -10.73
N TYR A 71 -8.18 0.75 -11.38
CA TYR A 71 -7.81 0.50 -12.76
C TYR A 71 -9.01 0.62 -13.70
N SER A 72 -8.73 0.82 -14.99
CA SER A 72 -9.74 0.64 -16.02
C SER A 72 -10.05 -0.85 -16.19
N GLU A 73 -11.29 -1.19 -16.57
CA GLU A 73 -11.65 -2.58 -16.88
C GLU A 73 -10.77 -3.18 -17.98
N SER A 74 -10.36 -2.36 -18.96
CA SER A 74 -9.45 -2.79 -20.02
C SER A 74 -8.12 -3.28 -19.45
N ARG A 75 -7.54 -2.55 -18.48
CA ARG A 75 -6.29 -2.95 -17.83
C ARG A 75 -6.47 -4.21 -16.99
N VAL A 76 -7.58 -4.36 -16.28
CA VAL A 76 -7.89 -5.59 -15.53
C VAL A 76 -7.99 -6.80 -16.47
N ARG A 77 -8.72 -6.67 -17.60
CA ARG A 77 -8.79 -7.74 -18.61
C ARG A 77 -7.46 -8.03 -19.28
N GLN A 78 -6.59 -7.03 -19.42
CA GLN A 78 -5.22 -7.23 -19.90
C GLN A 78 -4.40 -8.05 -18.90
N ILE A 79 -4.42 -7.68 -17.62
CA ILE A 79 -3.71 -8.41 -16.55
C ILE A 79 -4.17 -9.87 -16.49
N LEU A 80 -5.48 -10.12 -16.58
CA LEU A 80 -6.03 -11.48 -16.57
C LEU A 80 -5.65 -12.30 -17.81
N ARG A 81 -5.38 -11.65 -18.96
CA ARG A 81 -4.89 -12.31 -20.17
C ARG A 81 -3.40 -12.63 -20.06
N GLU A 82 -2.59 -11.64 -19.68
CA GLU A 82 -1.15 -11.79 -19.42
C GLU A 82 -0.90 -12.95 -18.43
N ALA A 83 -1.68 -13.05 -17.36
CA ALA A 83 -1.56 -14.13 -16.37
C ALA A 83 -2.04 -15.50 -16.87
N LYS A 84 -2.91 -15.55 -17.88
CA LYS A 84 -3.37 -16.80 -18.48
C LYS A 84 -2.37 -17.36 -19.49
N ASP A 85 -1.67 -16.47 -20.19
CA ASP A 85 -0.64 -16.82 -21.17
C ASP A 85 0.65 -17.36 -20.52
N GLU A 86 0.92 -17.03 -19.25
CA GLU A 86 2.03 -17.62 -18.46
C GLU A 86 1.77 -19.05 -17.96
N ILE A 87 0.53 -19.55 -18.07
CA ILE A 87 0.12 -20.90 -17.60
C ILE A 87 0.01 -21.90 -18.77
N VAL A 88 0.23 -21.46 -20.02
CA VAL A 88 0.21 -22.31 -21.24
C VAL A 88 1.63 -22.67 -21.67
#